data_AF-A0A2I0VI64-F1
#
_entry.id   AF-A0A2I0VI64-F1
#
_cell.length_a   1.000
_cell.length_b   1.000
_cell.length_c   1.000
_cell.angle_alpha   90.00
_cell.angle_beta   90.00
_cell.angle_gamma   90.00
#
_symmetry.space_group_name_H-M   'P 1'
#
loop_
_entity.id
_entity.type
_entity.pdbx_description
1 polymer ?
#
loop_
_entity_poly.entity_id
_entity_poly.type
_entity_poly.pdbx_seq_one_letter_code
_entity_poly.pdbx_strand_id
1 'polypeptide(L)' 'MHDVQVRILKDVRYVPDLKRNLISLGTLDDYGYVFRYEKGLLRILKGALVIIEGFKQDGLYVLQDATMMGETHV' A
#
# COMPACT_ATOMS: atom_id res chain seq x y z
N MET A 1 -2.74 -21.39 -30.28
CA MET A 1 -3.97 -21.16 -29.50
C MET A 1 -3.55 -21.25 -28.04
N HIS A 2 -3.69 -20.18 -27.26
CA HIS A 2 -3.34 -20.21 -25.83
C HIS A 2 -4.62 -20.56 -25.06
N ASP A 3 -4.62 -21.70 -24.38
CA ASP A 3 -5.71 -22.07 -23.49
C ASP A 3 -5.81 -21.03 -22.36
N VAL A 4 -6.95 -20.34 -22.30
CA VAL A 4 -7.26 -19.44 -21.19
C VAL A 4 -7.51 -20.32 -19.96
N GLN A 5 -6.48 -20.49 -19.12
CA GLN A 5 -6.66 -21.12 -17.82
C GLN A 5 -7.53 -20.22 -16.94
N VAL A 6 -8.78 -20.65 -16.72
CA VAL A 6 -9.66 -20.05 -15.72
C VAL A 6 -9.17 -20.51 -14.34
N ARG A 7 -8.61 -19.59 -13.55
CA ARG A 7 -8.26 -19.84 -12.13
C ARG A 7 -9.29 -19.18 -11.22
N ILE A 8 -9.90 -19.99 -10.36
CA ILE A 8 -10.78 -19.51 -9.29
C ILE A 8 -9.89 -19.13 -8.11
N LEU A 9 -9.82 -17.83 -7.82
CA LEU A 9 -9.19 -17.33 -6.60
C LEU A 9 -10.24 -17.42 -5.47
N LYS A 10 -9.92 -18.19 -4.44
CA LYS A 10 -10.72 -18.23 -3.20
C LYS A 10 -10.26 -17.08 -2.29
N ASP A 11 -11.17 -16.61 -1.43
CA ASP A 11 -10.89 -15.59 -0.41
C ASP A 11 -10.46 -14.21 -0.94
N VAL A 12 -10.82 -13.88 -2.19
CA VAL A 12 -10.65 -12.55 -2.77
C VAL A 12 -12.00 -11.90 -3.02
N ARG A 13 -12.10 -10.58 -2.77
CA ARG A 13 -13.30 -9.80 -3.08
C ARG A 13 -13.10 -9.07 -4.40
N TYR A 14 -13.89 -9.41 -5.42
CA TYR A 14 -13.99 -8.60 -6.62
C TYR A 14 -14.77 -7.33 -6.29
N VAL A 15 -14.16 -6.16 -6.51
CA VAL A 15 -14.78 -4.86 -6.22
C VAL A 15 -14.89 -4.07 -7.53
N PRO A 16 -15.94 -4.30 -8.34
CA PRO A 16 -16.08 -3.66 -9.65
C PRO A 16 -16.15 -2.13 -9.56
N ASP A 17 -16.70 -1.60 -8.47
CA ASP A 17 -16.86 -0.15 -8.24
C ASP A 17 -15.77 0.45 -7.35
N LEU A 18 -14.55 -0.13 -7.34
CA LEU A 18 -13.47 0.42 -6.52
C LEU A 18 -13.07 1.81 -7.06
N LYS A 19 -13.66 2.87 -6.49
CA LYS A 19 -13.37 4.28 -6.81
C LYS A 19 -12.06 4.79 -6.20
N ARG A 20 -11.24 3.91 -5.63
CA ARG A 20 -9.98 4.25 -4.95
C ARG A 20 -8.81 3.81 -5.82
N ASN A 21 -7.78 4.63 -5.88
CA ASN A 21 -6.56 4.31 -6.61
C ASN A 21 -5.83 3.16 -5.88
N LEU A 22 -5.46 2.12 -6.62
CA LEU A 22 -4.57 1.07 -6.13
C LEU A 22 -3.13 1.52 -6.32
N ILE A 23 -2.32 1.39 -5.26
CA ILE A 23 -0.88 1.62 -5.34
C ILE A 23 -0.17 0.28 -5.35
N SER A 24 0.59 0.02 -6.41
CA SER A 24 1.39 -1.21 -6.55
C SER A 24 2.60 -1.17 -5.63
N LEU A 25 2.69 -2.13 -4.71
CA LEU A 25 3.87 -2.29 -3.86
C LEU A 25 5.10 -2.68 -4.68
N GLY A 26 4.94 -3.53 -5.70
CA GLY A 26 6.05 -3.92 -6.57
C GLY A 26 6.63 -2.73 -7.33
N THR A 27 5.78 -1.82 -7.81
CA THR A 27 6.24 -0.58 -8.46
C THR A 27 6.98 0.32 -7.48
N LEU A 28 6.51 0.43 -6.25
CA LEU A 28 7.20 1.19 -5.21
C LEU A 28 8.53 0.53 -4.79
N ASP A 29 8.61 -0.80 -4.78
CA ASP A 29 9.83 -1.57 -4.53
C ASP A 29 10.87 -1.34 -5.64
N ASP A 30 10.46 -1.37 -6.91
CA ASP A 30 11.31 -1.03 -8.07
C ASP A 30 11.85 0.40 -7.97
N TYR A 31 11.04 1.32 -7.43
CA TYR A 31 11.47 2.69 -7.15
C TYR A 31 12.29 2.82 -5.86
N GLY A 32 12.55 1.75 -5.12
CA GLY A 32 13.38 1.73 -3.90
C GLY A 32 12.72 2.39 -2.70
N TYR A 33 11.41 2.21 -2.55
CA TYR A 33 10.69 2.52 -1.31
C TYR A 33 10.74 1.33 -0.36
N VAL A 34 10.70 1.61 0.94
CA VAL A 34 10.69 0.60 2.00
C VAL A 34 9.34 0.60 2.70
N PHE A 35 8.80 -0.59 2.95
CA PHE A 35 7.54 -0.77 3.65
C PHE A 35 7.79 -1.29 5.06
N ARG A 36 7.24 -0.61 6.07
CA ARG A 36 7.23 -1.09 7.46
C ARG A 36 5.79 -1.23 7.91
N TYR A 37 5.48 -2.35 8.54
CA TYR A 37 4.13 -2.62 9.05
C TYR A 37 4.19 -3.07 10.51
N GLU A 38 3.36 -2.47 11.35
CA GLU A 38 3.21 -2.85 12.75
C GLU A 38 1.77 -2.59 13.20
N LYS A 39 1.13 -3.58 13.83
CA LYS A 39 -0.20 -3.46 14.44
C LYS A 39 -1.27 -2.81 13.53
N GLY A 40 -1.20 -3.08 12.22
CA GLY A 40 -2.14 -2.55 11.23
C GLY A 40 -1.81 -1.15 10.70
N LEU A 41 -0.71 -0.53 11.12
CA LEU A 41 -0.14 0.66 10.49
C LEU A 41 0.87 0.22 9.41
N LEU A 42 0.76 0.79 8.21
CA LEU A 42 1.74 0.72 7.13
C LEU A 42 2.44 2.08 7.03
N ARG A 43 3.77 2.07 6.95
CA ARG A 43 4.61 3.22 6.62
C ARG A 43 5.38 2.92 5.34
N ILE A 44 5.31 3.84 4.40
CA ILE A 44 6.07 3.80 3.15
C ILE A 44 7.17 4.84 3.26
N LEU A 45 8.42 4.41 3.16
CA LEU A 45 9.60 5.24 3.38
C LEU A 45 10.44 5.38 2.12
N LYS A 46 11.10 6.52 1.98
CA LYS A 46 12.21 6.72 1.03
C LYS A 46 13.44 7.11 1.83
N GLY A 47 14.37 6.17 2.00
CA GLY A 47 15.45 6.30 2.98
C GLY A 47 14.90 6.31 4.41
N ALA A 48 15.22 7.35 5.19
CA ALA A 48 14.72 7.52 6.55
C ALA A 48 13.37 8.26 6.64
N LEU A 49 12.91 8.85 5.55
CA LEU A 49 11.70 9.68 5.54
C LEU A 49 10.46 8.84 5.31
N VAL A 50 9.44 9.01 6.16
CA VAL A 50 8.09 8.47 5.94
C VAL A 50 7.36 9.40 4.96
N ILE A 51 6.94 8.85 3.83
CA ILE A 51 6.28 9.59 2.75
C ILE A 51 4.78 9.43 2.83
N ILE A 52 4.31 8.21 3.15
CA ILE A 52 2.89 7.86 3.25
C ILE A 52 2.73 6.96 4.46
N GLU A 53 1.64 7.17 5.20
CA GLU A 53 1.15 6.23 6.20
C GLU A 53 -0.17 5.62 5.74
N GLY A 54 -0.57 4.50 6.31
CA GLY A 54 -1.88 3.95 6.04
C GLY A 54 -2.31 2.97 7.10
N PHE A 55 -3.61 2.91 7.35
CA PHE A 55 -4.18 2.00 8.35
C PHE A 55 -4.93 0.86 7.68
N LYS A 56 -4.81 -0.34 8.27
CA LYS A 56 -5.52 -1.52 7.81
C LYS A 56 -7.00 -1.40 8.19
N GLN A 57 -7.86 -1.37 7.18
CA GLN A 57 -9.31 -1.38 7.29
C GLN A 57 -9.86 -2.43 6.32
N ASP A 58 -10.69 -3.35 6.83
CA ASP A 58 -11.36 -4.39 6.02
C ASP A 58 -10.40 -5.22 5.12
N GLY A 59 -9.17 -5.43 5.61
CA GLY A 59 -8.14 -6.19 4.90
C GLY A 59 -7.25 -5.37 3.97
N LEU A 60 -7.54 -4.09 3.74
CA LEU A 60 -6.77 -3.18 2.89
C LEU A 60 -6.09 -2.08 3.70
N TYR A 61 -4.97 -1.57 3.23
CA TYR A 61 -4.39 -0.35 3.80
C TYR A 61 -4.98 0.87 3.12
N VAL A 62 -5.66 1.70 3.89
CA VAL A 62 -6.13 3.01 3.46
C VAL A 62 -5.02 3.99 3.73
N LEU A 63 -4.42 4.49 2.64
CA LEU A 63 -3.32 5.43 2.70
C LEU A 63 -3.82 6.83 3.06
N GLN A 64 -3.04 7.51 3.88
CA GLN A 64 -3.20 8.91 4.26
C GLN A 64 -1.86 9.62 4.04
N ASP A 65 -1.91 10.91 3.72
CA ASP A 65 -0.68 11.69 3.63
C ASP A 65 0.05 11.66 4.99
N ALA A 66 1.35 11.36 4.95
CA ALA A 66 2.17 11.51 6.13
C ALA A 66 2.33 13.01 6.37
N THR A 67 1.54 13.59 7.28
CA THR A 67 1.79 14.94 7.76
C THR A 67 3.23 14.95 8.27
N MET A 68 4.11 15.67 7.57
CA MET A 68 5.48 15.87 8.01
C MET A 68 5.44 16.55 9.38
N MET A 69 5.44 15.75 10.45
CA MET A 69 5.79 16.22 11.79
C MET A 69 7.30 16.44 11.74
N GLY A 70 7.69 17.52 11.08
CA GLY A 70 9.03 18.06 11.11
C GLY A 70 9.28 18.57 12.51
N GLU A 71 9.68 17.70 13.42
CA GLU A 71 10.39 18.14 14.62
C GLU A 71 11.80 18.54 14.18
N THR A 72 11.91 19.78 13.68
CA THR A 72 13.20 20.48 13.69
C THR A 72 13.47 20.83 15.15
N HIS A 73 14.23 19.98 15.83
CA HIS A 73 14.94 20.44 17.02
C HIS A 73 16.00 21.43 16.54
N VAL A 74 15.72 22.71 16.75
CA VAL A 74 16.74 23.78 16.85
C VAL A 74 17.42 23.71 18.22
#